data_AF-A0AAU4GC00-F1
#
_entry.id   AF-A0AAU4GC00-F1
#
_cell.length_a   1.000
_cell.length_b   1.000
_cell.length_c   1.000
_cell.angle_alpha   90.00
_cell.angle_beta   90.00
_cell.angle_gamma   90.00
#
_symmetry.space_group_name_H-M   'P 1'
#
loop_
_entity.id
_entity.type
_entity.pdbx_description
1 polymer ?
#
loop_
_entity_poly.entity_id
_entity_poly.type
_entity_poly.pdbx_seq_one_letter_code
_entity_poly.pdbx_strand_id
1 'polypeptide(L)'
;MPQDDVHPTPLFLWYGNATGGFDDQGVKWNGGNFNATKAKFVTGDFDGDGLTDIGAAYDNGNSDTSFLVWHTTAAGFDAPARRWDSGAGGWTASKTRWSTGDFDGDGRTDVVAMYNYGGASTALWSWHSAAGGTLDAPTRWDSGLGQFDSTPAVLF
;
A
#
# COMPACT_ATOMS: atom_id res chain seq x y z
N MET A 1 -30.44 19.26 -9.14
CA MET A 1 -29.69 18.33 -8.27
C MET A 1 -28.24 18.74 -8.42
N PRO A 2 -27.46 19.00 -7.36
CA PRO A 2 -26.05 19.28 -7.55
C PRO A 2 -25.40 17.98 -8.03
N GLN A 3 -24.66 18.10 -9.13
CA GLN A 3 -23.79 17.07 -9.66
C GLN A 3 -22.75 16.78 -8.58
N ASP A 4 -22.83 15.59 -8.01
CA ASP A 4 -21.80 14.96 -7.22
C ASP A 4 -20.57 14.83 -8.13
N ASP A 5 -19.68 15.81 -8.03
CA ASP A 5 -18.41 15.86 -8.76
C ASP A 5 -17.57 14.65 -8.34
N VAL A 6 -17.71 13.55 -9.09
CA VAL A 6 -16.73 12.48 -9.12
C VAL A 6 -15.44 13.14 -9.56
N HIS A 7 -14.49 13.29 -8.65
CA HIS A 7 -13.11 13.63 -8.98
C HIS A 7 -12.40 12.31 -9.28
N PRO A 8 -12.36 11.84 -10.55
CA PRO A 8 -11.51 10.71 -10.88
C PRO A 8 -10.10 11.04 -10.41
N THR A 9 -9.46 10.08 -9.77
CA THR A 9 -8.04 10.14 -9.42
C THR A 9 -7.27 9.46 -10.54
N PRO A 10 -6.83 10.21 -11.58
CA PRO A 10 -6.00 9.64 -12.61
C PRO A 10 -4.64 9.25 -12.05
N LEU A 11 -4.19 8.06 -12.41
CA LEU A 11 -2.79 7.66 -12.27
C LEU A 11 -2.08 7.98 -13.59
N PHE A 12 -1.06 8.83 -13.51
CA PHE A 12 -0.20 9.17 -14.64
C PHE A 12 1.13 8.44 -14.51
N LEU A 13 1.73 8.11 -15.66
CA LEU A 13 3.06 7.49 -15.72
C LEU A 13 4.00 8.34 -16.57
N TRP A 14 5.22 8.50 -16.08
CA TRP A 14 6.31 9.12 -16.81
C TRP A 14 7.55 8.25 -16.71
N TYR A 15 8.14 7.84 -17.85
CA TYR A 15 9.41 7.13 -17.83
C TYR A 15 10.57 8.11 -17.89
N GLY A 16 11.62 7.83 -17.11
CA GLY A 16 12.89 8.51 -17.24
C GLY A 16 13.49 8.22 -18.61
N ASN A 17 13.94 9.25 -19.32
CA ASN A 17 14.59 9.10 -20.61
C ASN A 17 16.12 9.20 -20.47
N ALA A 18 16.84 8.72 -21.49
CA ALA A 18 18.30 8.69 -21.50
C ALA A 18 18.98 10.07 -21.39
N THR A 19 18.22 11.16 -21.54
CA THR A 19 18.71 12.54 -21.42
C THR A 19 18.43 13.17 -20.06
N GLY A 20 17.91 12.40 -19.09
CA GLY A 20 17.61 12.88 -17.74
C GLY A 20 16.28 13.63 -17.61
N GLY A 21 15.42 13.57 -18.64
CA GLY A 21 14.04 14.07 -18.59
C GLY A 21 13.03 12.94 -18.39
N PHE A 22 11.75 13.28 -18.51
CA PHE A 22 10.62 12.35 -18.40
C PHE A 22 9.81 12.37 -19.69
N ASP A 23 9.35 11.21 -20.17
CA ASP A 23 8.35 11.12 -21.23
C ASP A 23 6.93 11.03 -20.63
N ASP A 24 5.91 11.55 -21.33
CA ASP A 24 4.53 11.46 -20.87
C ASP A 24 3.86 10.23 -21.48
N GLN A 25 3.52 9.28 -20.61
CA GLN A 25 2.80 8.06 -21.01
C GLN A 25 1.28 8.21 -20.89
N GLY A 26 0.80 9.37 -20.45
CA GLY A 26 -0.60 9.68 -20.24
C GLY A 26 -1.22 9.00 -19.01
N VAL A 27 -2.55 9.04 -18.94
CA VAL A 27 -3.33 8.39 -17.88
C VAL A 27 -3.28 6.87 -18.08
N LYS A 28 -2.76 6.14 -17.09
CA LYS A 28 -2.65 4.68 -17.08
C LYS A 28 -3.79 3.98 -16.33
N TRP A 29 -4.43 4.70 -15.42
CA TRP A 29 -5.63 4.23 -14.76
C TRP A 29 -6.50 5.41 -14.38
N ASN A 30 -7.81 5.30 -14.59
CA ASN A 30 -8.78 6.35 -14.28
C ASN A 30 -9.57 5.93 -13.03
N GLY A 31 -9.17 6.46 -11.87
CA GLY A 31 -9.45 5.87 -10.57
C GLY A 31 -10.88 5.88 -10.05
N GLY A 32 -11.86 6.24 -10.87
CA GLY A 32 -13.27 6.26 -10.48
C GLY A 32 -13.48 6.99 -9.14
N ASN A 33 -13.97 6.26 -8.13
CA ASN A 33 -14.25 6.78 -6.79
C ASN A 33 -13.06 6.67 -5.81
N PHE A 34 -11.88 6.26 -6.26
CA PHE A 34 -10.69 6.20 -5.42
C PHE A 34 -10.30 7.61 -4.97
N ASN A 35 -10.03 7.77 -3.67
CA ASN A 35 -9.58 9.05 -3.12
C ASN A 35 -8.12 8.92 -2.66
N ALA A 36 -7.19 9.44 -3.45
CA ALA A 36 -5.76 9.37 -3.19
C ALA A 36 -5.35 10.03 -1.86
N THR A 37 -6.14 10.97 -1.33
CA THR A 37 -5.88 11.59 -0.01
C THR A 37 -6.10 10.63 1.16
N LYS A 38 -6.82 9.52 0.93
CA LYS A 38 -7.04 8.44 1.89
C LYS A 38 -6.00 7.33 1.78
N ALA A 39 -5.04 7.46 0.87
CA ALA A 39 -4.06 6.44 0.56
C ALA A 39 -2.66 6.82 1.06
N LYS A 40 -1.92 5.83 1.55
CA LYS A 40 -0.46 5.89 1.66
C LYS A 40 0.12 4.90 0.67
N PHE A 41 0.91 5.39 -0.27
CA PHE A 41 1.48 4.57 -1.34
C PHE A 41 2.83 3.97 -0.96
N VAL A 42 3.06 2.77 -1.49
CA VAL A 42 4.31 2.02 -1.46
C VAL A 42 4.51 1.39 -2.84
N THR A 43 5.71 0.87 -3.11
CA THR A 43 6.03 0.23 -4.38
C THR A 43 6.79 -1.07 -4.14
N GLY A 44 6.70 -2.01 -5.08
CA GLY A 44 7.33 -3.31 -4.97
C GLY A 44 6.98 -4.18 -6.16
N ASP A 45 7.79 -5.18 -6.48
CA ASP A 45 7.39 -6.27 -7.37
C ASP A 45 6.59 -7.29 -6.55
N PHE A 46 5.27 -7.13 -6.43
CA PHE A 46 4.47 -7.97 -5.53
C PHE A 46 4.14 -9.32 -6.16
N ASP A 47 4.02 -9.40 -7.48
CA ASP A 47 3.65 -10.63 -8.18
C ASP A 47 4.84 -11.47 -8.70
N GLY A 48 6.04 -10.90 -8.73
CA GLY A 48 7.30 -11.54 -9.10
C GLY A 48 7.58 -11.52 -10.60
N ASP A 49 6.97 -10.60 -11.36
CA ASP A 49 7.16 -10.52 -12.81
C ASP A 49 8.38 -9.68 -13.23
N GLY A 50 9.07 -9.06 -12.27
CA GLY A 50 10.23 -8.20 -12.47
C GLY A 50 9.89 -6.74 -12.74
N LEU A 51 8.62 -6.35 -12.75
CA LEU A 51 8.15 -4.98 -12.85
C LEU A 51 7.77 -4.45 -11.47
N THR A 52 7.96 -3.15 -11.26
CA THR A 52 7.54 -2.51 -10.00
C THR A 52 6.05 -2.18 -10.06
N ASP A 53 5.30 -2.71 -9.12
CA ASP A 53 3.88 -2.46 -8.90
C ASP A 53 3.64 -1.32 -7.89
N ILE A 54 2.36 -0.94 -7.75
CA ILE A 54 1.92 0.05 -6.76
C ILE A 54 1.10 -0.64 -5.68
N GLY A 55 1.48 -0.42 -4.42
CA GLY A 55 0.68 -0.75 -3.25
C GLY A 55 0.08 0.50 -2.61
N ALA A 56 -1.09 0.38 -2.00
CA ALA A 56 -1.68 1.46 -1.21
C ALA A 56 -2.38 0.93 0.05
N ALA A 57 -1.97 1.45 1.21
CA ALA A 57 -2.79 1.38 2.41
C ALA A 57 -3.89 2.43 2.33
N TYR A 58 -5.15 1.99 2.30
CA TYR A 58 -6.32 2.82 2.03
C TYR A 58 -7.23 2.88 3.25
N ASP A 59 -7.54 4.10 3.70
CA ASP A 59 -8.56 4.33 4.73
C ASP A 59 -9.96 4.15 4.12
N ASN A 60 -10.68 3.09 4.51
CA ASN A 60 -12.07 2.88 4.10
C ASN A 60 -13.06 3.71 4.95
N GLY A 61 -12.59 4.37 6.01
CA GLY A 61 -13.42 4.95 7.07
C GLY A 61 -13.74 3.93 8.15
N ASN A 62 -14.42 4.32 9.24
CA ASN A 62 -14.89 3.41 10.30
C ASN A 62 -13.80 2.52 10.93
N SER A 63 -12.56 3.01 11.01
CA SER A 63 -11.39 2.22 11.43
C SER A 63 -11.26 0.91 10.65
N ASP A 64 -11.41 1.02 9.34
CA ASP A 64 -11.15 -0.04 8.37
C ASP A 64 -10.02 0.44 7.45
N THR A 65 -8.90 -0.28 7.47
CA THR A 65 -7.78 -0.07 6.56
C THR A 65 -7.64 -1.28 5.66
N SER A 66 -7.55 -1.05 4.35
CA SER A 66 -7.22 -2.08 3.36
C SER A 66 -5.82 -1.88 2.78
N PHE A 67 -5.23 -2.95 2.25
CA PHE A 67 -4.08 -2.87 1.35
C PHE A 67 -4.52 -3.23 -0.07
N LEU A 68 -4.31 -2.31 -1.00
CA LEU A 68 -4.65 -2.44 -2.41
C LEU A 68 -3.36 -2.59 -3.23
N VAL A 69 -3.39 -3.39 -4.29
CA VAL A 69 -2.27 -3.54 -5.24
C VAL A 69 -2.75 -3.35 -6.67
N TRP A 70 -2.02 -2.54 -7.43
CA TRP A 70 -2.11 -2.43 -8.89
C TRP A 70 -0.84 -3.05 -9.46
N HIS A 71 -0.95 -4.10 -10.26
CA HIS A 71 0.21 -4.63 -10.96
C HIS A 71 0.51 -3.81 -12.19
N THR A 72 1.80 -3.63 -12.46
CA THR A 72 2.25 -3.05 -13.72
C THR A 72 1.99 -4.04 -14.85
N THR A 73 1.56 -3.50 -15.99
CA THR A 73 1.36 -4.28 -17.21
C THR A 73 1.99 -3.54 -18.38
N ALA A 74 2.12 -4.22 -19.53
CA ALA A 74 2.57 -3.57 -20.76
C ALA A 74 1.71 -2.34 -21.18
N ALA A 75 0.46 -2.26 -20.71
CA ALA A 75 -0.44 -1.14 -21.01
C ALA A 75 -0.45 -0.03 -19.94
N GLY A 76 0.23 -0.21 -18.81
CA GLY A 76 0.15 0.68 -17.65
C GLY A 76 -0.06 -0.11 -16.37
N PHE A 77 -1.26 -0.04 -15.79
CA PHE A 77 -1.62 -0.76 -14.55
C PHE A 77 -2.96 -1.47 -14.71
N ASP A 78 -3.13 -2.58 -14.00
CA ASP A 78 -4.45 -3.21 -13.87
C ASP A 78 -5.36 -2.46 -12.89
N ALA A 79 -6.56 -2.99 -12.63
CA ALA A 79 -7.44 -2.45 -11.60
C ALA A 79 -6.98 -2.93 -10.21
N PRO A 80 -7.10 -2.10 -9.17
CA PRO A 80 -6.60 -2.46 -7.85
C PRO A 80 -7.30 -3.69 -7.29
N ALA A 81 -6.52 -4.67 -6.87
CA ALA A 81 -7.00 -5.77 -6.06
C ALA A 81 -6.80 -5.46 -4.58
N ARG A 82 -7.86 -5.67 -3.77
CA ARG A 82 -7.73 -5.64 -2.31
C ARG A 82 -7.04 -6.93 -1.86
N ARG A 83 -5.81 -6.80 -1.35
CA ARG A 83 -4.99 -7.94 -0.91
C ARG A 83 -5.11 -8.20 0.59
N TRP A 84 -5.45 -7.17 1.35
CA TRP A 84 -5.73 -7.30 2.78
C TRP A 84 -6.78 -6.28 3.24
N ASP A 85 -7.49 -6.63 4.31
CA ASP A 85 -8.54 -5.83 4.92
C ASP A 85 -8.55 -6.07 6.44
N SER A 86 -8.51 -4.98 7.22
CA SER A 86 -8.57 -5.07 8.67
C SER A 86 -9.96 -5.40 9.21
N GLY A 87 -10.99 -5.22 8.39
CA GLY A 87 -12.40 -5.21 8.76
C GLY A 87 -12.83 -3.91 9.46
N ALA A 88 -14.14 -3.67 9.48
CA ALA A 88 -14.74 -2.56 10.21
C ALA A 88 -14.41 -2.61 11.70
N GLY A 89 -13.94 -1.49 12.25
CA GLY A 89 -13.47 -1.41 13.65
C GLY A 89 -12.11 -2.04 13.91
N GLY A 90 -11.42 -2.53 12.88
CA GLY A 90 -10.08 -3.09 12.95
C GLY A 90 -9.01 -2.02 13.09
N TRP A 91 -8.42 -1.58 11.98
CA TRP A 91 -7.28 -0.68 11.97
C TRP A 91 -7.67 0.74 11.56
N THR A 92 -7.29 1.72 12.37
CA THR A 92 -7.35 3.13 11.98
C THR A 92 -6.11 3.49 11.14
N ALA A 93 -6.30 3.91 9.89
CA ALA A 93 -5.21 4.19 8.96
C ALA A 93 -4.17 5.20 9.49
N SER A 94 -4.60 6.21 10.24
CA SER A 94 -3.69 7.22 10.83
C SER A 94 -2.72 6.64 11.88
N LYS A 95 -3.01 5.46 12.43
CA LYS A 95 -2.17 4.74 13.40
C LYS A 95 -1.21 3.74 12.75
N THR A 96 -1.18 3.70 11.40
CA THR A 96 -0.35 2.77 10.63
C THR A 96 0.86 3.45 9.99
N ARG A 97 1.96 2.71 9.91
CA ARG A 97 3.11 2.98 9.03
C ARG A 97 3.36 1.73 8.20
N TRP A 98 3.50 1.89 6.89
CA TRP A 98 3.66 0.79 5.94
C TRP A 98 4.99 0.95 5.22
N SER A 99 5.71 -0.15 5.01
CA SER A 99 6.87 -0.25 4.13
C SER A 99 6.83 -1.59 3.41
N THR A 100 7.65 -1.70 2.37
CA THR A 100 7.73 -2.86 1.49
C THR A 100 9.18 -3.23 1.22
N GLY A 101 9.45 -4.51 0.99
CA GLY A 101 10.78 -5.03 0.69
C GLY A 101 10.75 -6.55 0.58
N ASP A 102 11.70 -7.15 -0.12
CA ASP A 102 11.88 -8.61 -0.16
C ASP A 102 12.53 -9.05 1.17
N PHE A 103 11.70 -9.41 2.16
CA PHE A 103 12.15 -9.69 3.52
C PHE A 103 12.46 -11.17 3.74
N ASP A 104 11.93 -12.06 2.91
CA ASP A 104 12.19 -13.49 2.97
C ASP A 104 13.16 -14.02 1.88
N GLY A 105 13.52 -13.17 0.91
CA GLY A 105 14.54 -13.44 -0.10
C GLY A 105 14.03 -14.27 -1.28
N ASP A 106 12.72 -14.30 -1.52
CA ASP A 106 12.10 -15.11 -2.56
C ASP A 106 11.97 -14.41 -3.91
N GLY A 107 12.41 -13.15 -3.98
CA GLY A 107 12.39 -12.31 -5.18
C GLY A 107 11.08 -11.54 -5.39
N ARG A 108 10.10 -11.66 -4.48
CA ARG A 108 8.90 -10.81 -4.44
C ARG A 108 9.01 -9.82 -3.30
N THR A 109 8.32 -8.70 -3.46
CA THR A 109 8.30 -7.65 -2.45
C THR A 109 7.22 -7.94 -1.42
N ASP A 110 7.61 -8.10 -0.17
CA ASP A 110 6.71 -8.29 0.97
C ASP A 110 6.18 -6.97 1.53
N VAL A 111 5.22 -7.05 2.43
CA VAL A 111 4.58 -5.90 3.07
C VAL A 111 4.77 -5.98 4.59
N VAL A 112 5.15 -4.86 5.20
CA VAL A 112 5.16 -4.70 6.66
C VAL A 112 4.35 -3.49 7.08
N ALA A 113 3.67 -3.62 8.22
CA ALA A 113 2.94 -2.52 8.83
C ALA A 113 3.18 -2.45 10.33
N MET A 114 3.58 -1.29 10.83
CA MET A 114 3.55 -0.98 12.25
C MET A 114 2.19 -0.39 12.61
N TYR A 115 1.53 -0.94 13.63
CA TYR A 115 0.25 -0.45 14.14
C TYR A 115 0.38 0.00 15.60
N ASN A 116 0.05 1.25 15.86
CA ASN A 116 0.03 1.83 17.20
C ASN A 116 -1.32 1.57 17.89
N TYR A 117 -1.36 0.70 18.89
CA TYR A 117 -2.56 0.42 19.68
C TYR A 117 -2.88 1.49 20.72
N GLY A 118 -1.98 2.45 20.94
CA GLY A 118 -2.01 3.40 22.04
C GLY A 118 -1.40 2.82 23.31
N GLY A 119 -1.26 3.65 24.35
CA GLY A 119 -0.75 3.21 25.65
C GLY A 119 0.67 2.63 25.60
N ALA A 120 1.53 3.15 24.71
CA ALA A 120 2.88 2.63 24.46
C ALA A 120 2.90 1.14 24.08
N SER A 121 1.93 0.72 23.25
CA SER A 121 1.83 -0.61 22.67
C SER A 121 1.77 -0.52 21.15
N THR A 122 2.73 -1.13 20.48
CA THR A 122 2.80 -1.20 19.01
C THR A 122 3.00 -2.66 18.60
N ALA A 123 2.49 -3.05 17.43
CA ALA A 123 2.90 -4.31 16.82
C ALA A 123 3.43 -4.07 15.41
N LEU A 124 4.40 -4.88 15.01
CA LEU A 124 4.81 -5.04 13.62
C LEU A 124 4.05 -6.23 13.05
N TRP A 125 3.40 -6.03 11.92
CA TRP A 125 2.73 -7.06 11.15
C TRP A 125 3.48 -7.24 9.84
N SER A 126 3.67 -8.49 9.40
CA SER A 126 4.30 -8.79 8.13
C SER A 126 3.42 -9.74 7.31
N TRP A 127 3.38 -9.50 6.01
CA TRP A 127 2.74 -10.35 5.01
C TRP A 127 3.79 -10.67 3.96
N HIS A 128 3.94 -11.94 3.63
CA HIS A 128 4.77 -12.34 2.51
C HIS A 128 3.95 -12.31 1.23
N SER A 129 4.58 -11.91 0.13
CA SER A 129 3.94 -11.93 -1.18
C SER A 129 4.07 -13.30 -1.81
N ALA A 130 2.95 -13.90 -2.17
CA ALA A 130 2.88 -15.14 -2.91
C ALA A 130 2.74 -14.90 -4.42
N ALA A 131 3.04 -15.92 -5.21
CA ALA A 131 2.97 -15.85 -6.67
C ALA A 131 1.61 -15.32 -7.15
N GLY A 132 1.62 -14.37 -8.09
CA GLY A 132 0.41 -13.69 -8.56
C GLY A 132 -0.07 -12.53 -7.67
N GLY A 133 0.80 -12.05 -6.77
CA GLY A 133 0.63 -10.81 -6.02
C GLY A 133 -0.35 -10.90 -4.85
N THR A 134 -0.67 -12.11 -4.37
CA THR A 134 -1.48 -12.30 -3.17
C THR A 134 -0.63 -12.15 -1.91
N LEU A 135 -1.24 -11.74 -0.81
CA LEU A 135 -0.59 -11.71 0.49
C LEU A 135 -1.00 -12.92 1.33
N ASP A 136 -0.02 -13.56 1.97
CA ASP A 136 -0.28 -14.64 2.92
C ASP A 136 -0.93 -14.13 4.21
N ALA A 137 -1.36 -15.05 5.08
CA ALA A 137 -1.83 -14.67 6.41
C ALA A 137 -0.70 -13.97 7.19
N PRO A 138 -0.97 -12.82 7.84
CA PRO A 138 0.12 -12.08 8.44
C PRO A 138 0.66 -12.71 9.71
N THR A 139 1.95 -12.49 9.94
CA THR A 139 2.57 -12.72 11.24
C THR A 139 2.66 -11.42 12.03
N ARG A 140 2.84 -11.53 13.35
CA ARG A 140 2.81 -10.38 14.28
C ARG A 140 3.92 -10.50 15.31
N TRP A 141 4.61 -9.39 15.52
CA TRP A 141 5.47 -9.15 16.68
C TRP A 141 4.91 -8.01 17.53
N ASP A 142 4.91 -8.18 18.84
CA ASP A 142 4.41 -7.21 19.81
C ASP A 142 5.55 -6.49 20.55
N SER A 143 5.45 -5.18 20.69
CA SER A 143 6.43 -4.42 21.49
C SER A 143 6.39 -4.75 22.97
N GLY A 144 5.25 -5.23 23.48
CA GLY A 144 4.94 -5.24 24.91
C GLY A 144 4.55 -3.85 25.43
N LEU A 145 3.84 -3.82 26.57
CA LEU A 145 3.37 -2.58 27.20
C LEU A 145 4.54 -1.74 27.73
N GLY A 146 4.63 -0.47 27.33
CA GLY A 146 5.59 0.49 27.89
C GLY A 146 7.05 0.29 27.45
N GLN A 147 7.28 -0.59 26.48
CA GLN A 147 8.63 -0.91 25.96
C GLN A 147 8.97 -0.08 24.71
N PHE A 148 7.97 0.29 23.89
CA PHE A 148 8.19 1.05 22.66
C PHE A 148 7.00 1.97 22.34
N ASP A 149 7.30 3.25 22.07
CA ASP A 149 6.34 4.23 21.56
C ASP A 149 6.68 4.54 20.09
N SER A 150 5.71 4.44 19.20
CA SER A 150 5.90 4.68 17.76
C SER A 150 5.84 6.16 17.37
N THR A 151 5.63 7.08 18.32
CA THR A 151 5.52 8.51 18.02
C THR A 151 6.74 9.13 17.33
N PRO A 152 7.97 8.57 17.42
CA PRO A 152 9.09 8.96 16.56
C PRO A 152 9.51 7.90 15.52
N ALA A 153 8.79 6.79 15.35
CA ALA A 153 9.25 5.70 14.48
C ALA A 153 9.14 6.08 13.00
N VAL A 154 10.30 6.16 12.33
CA VAL A 154 10.44 6.26 10.88
C VAL A 154 10.76 4.86 10.37
N LEU A 155 9.87 4.30 9.54
CA LEU A 155 10.18 3.16 8.70
C LEU A 155 10.60 3.76 7.35
N PHE A 156 11.82 3.45 6.91
CA PHE A 156 12.34 3.91 5.62
C PHE A 156 11.74 3.09 4.48
#